data_AF-A0A4Q3B7X1-F1
#
_entry.id   AF-A0A4Q3B7X1-F1
#
_cell.length_a   1.000
_cell.length_b   1.000
_cell.length_c   1.000
_cell.angle_alpha   90.00
_cell.angle_beta   90.00
_cell.angle_gamma   90.00
#
_symmetry.space_group_name_H-M   'P 1'
#
loop_
_entity.id
_entity.type
_entity.pdbx_description
1 polymer ?
#
loop_
_entity_poly.entity_id
_entity_poly.type
_entity_poly.pdbx_seq_one_letter_code
_entity_poly.pdbx_strand_id
1 'polypeptide(L)'
;MKILYALQATGNGHISRANEILPLLETMATVDVLLSGTQADVGLNHAIKYKKKGLSFVFGKQGGVDILSTFKQIKTKRFLEEMRSIPVEDYDFVINDFEPLSAWACKNKNVTCIALSHQFAVIG
;
A
#
# COMPACT_ATOMS: atom_id res chain seq x y z
N MET A 1 19.50 -8.78 -1.82
CA MET A 1 18.47 -8.13 -0.98
C MET A 1 17.15 -8.22 -1.70
N LYS A 2 16.10 -8.66 -1.01
CA LYS A 2 14.75 -8.83 -1.54
C LYS A 2 13.78 -8.01 -0.70
N ILE A 3 13.06 -7.09 -1.34
CA ILE A 3 12.19 -6.12 -0.66
C ILE A 3 10.77 -6.19 -1.22
N LEU A 4 9.79 -5.88 -0.38
CA LEU A 4 8.40 -5.69 -0.79
C LEU A 4 8.11 -4.19 -0.85
N TYR A 5 7.74 -3.68 -2.01
CA TYR A 5 7.24 -2.31 -2.16
C TYR A 5 5.71 -2.31 -2.17
N ALA A 6 5.11 -1.79 -1.09
CA ALA A 6 3.67 -1.78 -0.89
C ALA A 6 3.08 -0.41 -1.20
N LEU A 7 2.17 -0.36 -2.16
CA LEU A 7 1.60 0.84 -2.77
C LEU A 7 0.11 0.98 -2.48
N GLN A 8 -0.30 2.16 -2.01
CA GLN A 8 -1.70 2.52 -1.88
C GLN A 8 -2.27 3.12 -3.18
N ALA A 9 -3.12 2.37 -3.87
CA ALA A 9 -3.81 2.73 -5.10
C ALA A 9 -5.18 3.42 -4.87
N THR A 10 -5.26 4.33 -3.90
CA THR A 10 -6.45 5.18 -3.66
C THR A 10 -6.37 6.52 -4.39
N GLY A 11 -5.30 6.78 -5.13
CA GLY A 11 -5.12 7.97 -5.95
C GLY A 11 -3.89 7.87 -6.85
N ASN A 12 -3.84 8.70 -7.90
CA ASN A 12 -2.80 8.61 -8.94
C ASN A 12 -1.40 9.04 -8.45
N GLY A 13 -1.29 9.85 -7.39
CA GLY A 13 -0.01 10.34 -6.88
C GLY A 13 0.95 9.24 -6.40
N HIS A 14 0.42 8.21 -5.73
CA HIS A 14 1.23 7.07 -5.30
C HIS A 14 1.73 6.24 -6.49
N ILE A 15 0.90 6.04 -7.51
CA ILE A 15 1.28 5.29 -8.72
C ILE A 15 2.32 6.06 -9.53
N SER A 16 2.13 7.37 -9.71
CA SER A 16 3.09 8.21 -10.43
C SER A 16 4.46 8.18 -9.75
N ARG A 17 4.51 8.32 -8.42
CA ARG A 17 5.76 8.18 -7.67
C ARG A 17 6.36 6.78 -7.77
N ALA A 18 5.52 5.74 -7.73
CA ALA A 18 5.99 4.37 -7.86
C ALA A 18 6.69 4.12 -9.19
N ASN A 19 6.15 4.65 -10.30
CA ASN A 19 6.77 4.54 -11.62
C ASN A 19 8.15 5.22 -11.71
N GLU A 20 8.42 6.25 -10.90
CA GLU A 20 9.74 6.90 -10.83
C GLU A 20 10.71 6.14 -9.90
N ILE A 21 10.22 5.62 -8.78
CA ILE A 21 11.05 4.99 -7.75
C ILE A 21 11.41 3.54 -8.09
N LEU A 22 10.49 2.79 -8.69
CA LEU A 22 10.66 1.36 -8.97
C LEU A 22 11.91 1.05 -9.83
N PRO A 23 12.15 1.74 -10.95
CA PRO A 23 13.35 1.50 -11.76
C PRO A 23 14.65 1.67 -10.95
N LEU A 24 14.68 2.63 -10.03
CA LEU A 24 15.83 2.88 -9.17
C LEU A 24 15.99 1.76 -8.12
N LEU A 25 14.91 1.36 -7.46
CA LEU A 25 14.92 0.28 -6.49
C LEU A 25 15.38 -1.05 -7.12
N GLU A 26 14.93 -1.34 -8.34
CA GLU A 26 15.31 -2.54 -9.10
C GLU A 26 16.81 -2.61 -9.43
N THR A 27 17.53 -1.48 -9.43
CA THR A 27 19.00 -1.48 -9.56
C THR A 27 19.74 -1.92 -8.29
N MET A 28 19.07 -1.84 -7.13
CA MET A 28 19.67 -2.07 -5.81
C MET A 28 19.17 -3.35 -5.13
N ALA A 29 18.00 -3.86 -5.52
CA ALA A 29 17.34 -4.99 -4.89
C ALA A 29 16.46 -5.78 -5.85
N THR A 30 16.14 -7.02 -5.48
CA THR A 30 14.99 -7.72 -6.04
C THR A 30 13.72 -7.15 -5.42
N VAL A 31 12.87 -6.53 -6.24
CA VAL A 31 11.66 -5.84 -5.78
C VAL A 31 10.43 -6.61 -6.19
N ASP A 32 9.60 -6.98 -5.21
CA ASP A 32 8.23 -7.42 -5.46
C ASP A 32 7.26 -6.28 -5.13
N VAL A 33 6.20 -6.13 -5.92
CA VAL A 33 5.21 -5.06 -5.72
C VAL A 33 3.91 -5.61 -5.16
N LEU A 34 3.44 -4.97 -4.07
CA LEU A 34 2.08 -5.10 -3.57
C LEU A 34 1.29 -3.83 -3.89
N LEU A 35 0.12 -3.98 -4.48
CA LEU A 35 -0.81 -2.90 -4.77
C LEU A 35 -2.12 -3.14 -4.01
N SER A 36 -2.56 -2.19 -3.18
CA SER A 36 -3.87 -2.25 -2.54
C SER A 36 -4.72 -1.01 -2.80
N GLY A 37 -6.03 -1.19 -3.00
CA GLY A 37 -6.95 -0.10 -3.36
C GLY A 37 -7.57 -0.27 -4.75
N THR A 38 -8.54 0.57 -5.08
CA THR A 38 -9.41 0.37 -6.26
C THR A 38 -9.67 1.64 -7.07
N GLN A 39 -8.90 2.72 -6.88
CA GLN A 39 -9.24 4.05 -7.40
C GLN A 39 -8.15 4.69 -8.28
N ALA A 40 -7.06 3.98 -8.57
CA ALA A 40 -6.05 4.49 -9.51
C ALA A 40 -6.46 4.18 -10.96
N ASP A 41 -6.61 5.22 -11.77
CA ASP A 41 -6.85 5.12 -13.22
C ASP A 41 -5.53 5.00 -13.99
N VAL A 42 -4.42 5.47 -13.41
CA VAL A 42 -3.07 5.35 -13.99
C VAL A 42 -2.53 3.95 -13.74
N GLY A 43 -2.03 3.31 -14.81
CA GLY A 43 -1.38 2.01 -14.74
C GLY A 43 -0.01 2.09 -14.06
N LEU A 44 0.33 1.06 -13.28
CA LEU A 44 1.70 0.83 -12.85
C LEU A 44 2.48 0.19 -14.01
N ASN A 45 3.65 0.72 -14.35
CA ASN A 45 4.48 0.24 -15.45
C ASN A 45 5.36 -0.97 -15.08
N HIS A 46 5.05 -1.63 -13.96
CA HIS A 46 5.82 -2.73 -13.38
C HIS A 46 4.92 -3.90 -13.01
N ALA A 47 5.51 -5.09 -12.89
CA ALA A 47 4.81 -6.30 -12.52
C ALA A 47 4.27 -6.22 -11.08
N ILE A 48 2.97 -6.41 -10.93
CA ILE A 48 2.31 -6.46 -9.61
C ILE A 48 2.24 -7.91 -9.17
N LYS A 49 2.98 -8.28 -8.12
CA LYS A 49 2.97 -9.63 -7.57
C LYS A 49 1.75 -9.88 -6.69
N TYR A 50 1.36 -8.89 -5.89
CA TYR A 50 0.20 -8.98 -5.01
C TYR A 50 -0.77 -7.84 -5.28
N LYS A 51 -2.02 -8.18 -5.61
CA LYS A 51 -3.10 -7.21 -5.74
C LYS A 51 -4.15 -7.47 -4.67
N LYS A 52 -4.43 -6.48 -3.83
CA LYS A 52 -5.40 -6.54 -2.73
C LYS A 52 -6.45 -5.45 -2.89
N LYS A 53 -7.63 -5.66 -2.33
CA LYS A 53 -8.65 -4.60 -2.30
C LYS A 53 -8.34 -3.56 -1.23
N GLY A 54 -7.75 -3.98 -0.11
CA GLY A 54 -7.39 -3.09 0.97
C GLY A 54 -8.61 -2.43 1.62
N LEU A 55 -8.37 -1.26 2.20
CA LEU A 55 -9.43 -0.36 2.65
C LEU A 55 -9.93 0.44 1.45
N SER A 56 -11.23 0.33 1.18
CA SER A 56 -11.90 1.17 0.19
C SER A 56 -12.72 2.21 0.96
N PHE A 57 -12.41 3.48 0.78
CA PHE A 57 -13.21 4.56 1.33
C PHE A 57 -14.51 4.71 0.53
N VAL A 58 -15.63 4.78 1.22
CA VAL A 58 -16.91 5.13 0.61
C VAL A 58 -17.02 6.65 0.64
N PHE A 59 -16.89 7.28 -0.51
CA PHE A 59 -17.11 8.73 -0.63
C PHE A 59 -18.62 9.01 -0.57
N GLY A 60 -19.01 9.91 0.33
CA GLY A 60 -20.41 10.30 0.52
C GLY A 60 -20.93 11.10 -0.67
N LYS A 61 -22.27 11.10 -0.87
CA LYS A 61 -22.93 11.79 -1.99
C LYS A 61 -22.83 13.34 -1.96
N GLN A 62 -22.34 13.92 -0.87
CA GLN A 62 -22.24 15.38 -0.64
C GLN A 62 -20.78 15.87 -0.50
N GLY A 63 -19.79 15.04 -0.86
CA GLY A 63 -18.38 15.32 -0.62
C GLY A 63 -17.95 14.95 0.80
N GLY A 64 -16.69 14.51 0.94
CA GLY A 64 -16.13 13.98 2.18
C GLY A 64 -16.21 12.45 2.31
N VAL A 65 -15.32 11.90 3.15
CA VAL A 65 -15.35 10.49 3.53
C VAL A 65 -16.46 10.32 4.55
N ASP A 66 -17.47 9.52 4.22
CA ASP A 66 -18.44 9.10 5.22
C ASP A 66 -17.79 8.00 6.05
N ILE A 67 -17.16 8.42 7.15
CA ILE A 67 -16.41 7.54 8.05
C ILE A 67 -17.36 6.47 8.62
N LEU A 68 -18.58 6.83 9.03
CA LEU A 68 -19.52 5.87 9.63
C LEU A 68 -19.98 4.81 8.64
N SER A 69 -20.31 5.18 7.40
CA SER A 69 -20.66 4.19 6.38
C SER A 69 -19.45 3.43 5.86
N THR A 70 -18.27 4.05 5.80
CA THR A 70 -17.00 3.37 5.51
C THR A 70 -16.69 2.33 6.59
N PHE A 71 -16.80 2.64 7.88
CA PHE A 71 -16.60 1.70 8.99
C PHE A 71 -17.65 0.58 9.02
N LYS A 72 -18.93 0.87 8.69
CA LYS A 72 -19.98 -0.15 8.59
C LYS A 72 -19.85 -1.04 7.34
N GLN A 73 -19.26 -0.54 6.25
CA GLN A 73 -19.00 -1.29 5.02
C GLN A 73 -17.59 -1.88 4.93
N ILE A 74 -16.67 -1.47 5.82
CA ILE A 74 -15.36 -2.09 5.97
C ILE A 74 -15.63 -3.56 6.23
N LYS A 75 -15.28 -4.39 5.25
CA LYS A 75 -15.28 -5.83 5.40
C LYS A 75 -14.10 -6.17 6.31
N THR A 76 -14.21 -5.90 7.61
CA THR A 76 -13.13 -6.09 8.61
C THR A 76 -12.55 -7.49 8.52
N LYS A 77 -13.41 -8.49 8.31
CA LYS A 77 -13.01 -9.87 8.05
C LYS A 77 -12.10 -10.00 6.82
N ARG A 78 -12.50 -9.44 5.67
CA ARG A 78 -11.68 -9.42 4.44
C ARG A 78 -10.38 -8.67 4.65
N PHE A 79 -10.41 -7.52 5.32
CA PHE A 79 -9.19 -6.74 5.61
C PHE A 79 -8.20 -7.58 6.42
N LEU A 80 -8.67 -8.27 7.47
CA LEU A 80 -7.84 -9.15 8.28
C LEU A 80 -7.32 -10.36 7.48
N GLU A 81 -8.16 -10.98 6.63
CA GLU A 81 -7.76 -12.07 5.74
C GLU A 81 -6.69 -11.62 4.73
N GLU A 82 -6.91 -10.47 4.07
CA GLU A 82 -5.96 -9.90 3.12
C GLU A 82 -4.64 -9.55 3.82
N MET A 83 -4.69 -8.90 4.99
CA MET A 83 -3.51 -8.54 5.79
C MET A 83 -2.70 -9.79 6.16
N ARG A 84 -3.36 -10.84 6.67
CA ARG A 84 -2.69 -12.10 7.05
C ARG A 84 -2.08 -12.83 5.86
N SER A 85 -2.68 -12.69 4.68
CA SER A 85 -2.20 -13.31 3.45
C SER A 85 -0.95 -12.65 2.84
N ILE A 86 -0.48 -11.52 3.37
CA ILE A 86 0.74 -10.88 2.89
C ILE A 86 1.95 -11.57 3.54
N PRO A 87 2.84 -12.19 2.74
CA PRO A 87 4.00 -12.91 3.26
C PRO A 87 5.16 -11.93 3.52
N VAL A 88 4.97 -10.94 4.39
CA VAL A 88 6.00 -9.92 4.68
C VAL A 88 7.30 -10.51 5.25
N GLU A 89 7.25 -11.71 5.82
CA GLU A 89 8.43 -12.42 6.33
C GLU A 89 9.34 -12.99 5.22
N ASP A 90 8.88 -13.04 3.96
CA ASP A 90 9.68 -13.50 2.80
C ASP A 90 10.63 -12.41 2.25
N TYR A 91 10.76 -11.29 2.97
CA TYR A 91 11.46 -10.08 2.56
C TYR A 91 12.37 -9.56 3.67
N ASP A 92 13.50 -8.94 3.28
CA ASP A 92 14.43 -8.33 4.21
C ASP A 92 13.78 -7.13 4.94
N PHE A 93 13.00 -6.34 4.20
CA PHE A 93 12.13 -5.29 4.74
C PHE A 93 11.03 -4.91 3.75
N VAL A 94 10.07 -4.15 4.24
CA VAL A 94 8.97 -3.58 3.44
C VAL A 94 9.13 -2.08 3.31
N ILE A 95 9.05 -1.56 2.10
CA ILE A 95 8.85 -0.14 1.82
C ILE A 95 7.36 0.09 1.73
N ASN A 96 6.82 0.90 2.63
CA ASN A 96 5.40 1.15 2.76
C ASN A 96 5.05 2.56 2.27
N ASP A 97 4.33 2.65 1.17
CA ASP A 97 3.79 3.90 0.65
C ASP A 97 2.35 4.10 1.11
N PHE A 98 2.21 4.37 2.41
CA PHE A 98 0.93 4.54 3.12
C PHE A 98 -0.05 3.37 2.92
N GLU A 99 0.46 2.16 2.64
CA GLU A 99 -0.38 1.00 2.35
C GLU A 99 -0.80 0.30 3.67
N PRO A 100 -2.09 0.27 4.02
CA PRO A 100 -2.52 -0.13 5.35
C PRO A 100 -2.34 -1.62 5.66
N LEU A 101 -2.50 -2.52 4.69
CA LEU A 101 -2.44 -3.97 4.96
C LEU A 101 -1.02 -4.41 5.34
N SER A 102 -0.02 -4.00 4.58
CA SER A 102 1.39 -4.34 4.82
C SER A 102 1.92 -3.65 6.07
N ALA A 103 1.48 -2.42 6.40
CA ALA A 103 1.85 -1.75 7.64
C ALA A 103 1.43 -2.58 8.87
N TRP A 104 0.18 -3.04 8.90
CA TRP A 104 -0.31 -3.91 9.98
C TRP A 104 0.30 -5.31 9.93
N ALA A 105 0.53 -5.88 8.75
CA ALA A 105 1.18 -7.18 8.61
C ALA A 105 2.61 -7.14 9.17
N CYS A 106 3.40 -6.10 8.85
CA CYS A 106 4.76 -5.92 9.37
C CYS A 106 4.76 -5.74 10.88
N LYS A 107 3.86 -4.89 11.40
CA LYS A 107 3.72 -4.68 12.85
C LYS A 107 3.40 -5.99 13.57
N ASN A 108 2.50 -6.80 13.02
CA ASN A 108 2.09 -8.05 13.66
C ASN A 108 3.15 -9.16 13.58
N LYS A 109 3.95 -9.19 12.50
CA LYS A 109 4.99 -10.20 12.28
C LYS A 109 6.39 -9.73 12.68
N ASN A 110 6.50 -8.54 13.26
CA ASN A 110 7.75 -7.90 13.67
C ASN A 110 8.78 -7.79 12.53
N VAL A 111 8.31 -7.40 11.34
CA VAL A 111 9.15 -7.17 10.15
C VAL A 111 9.44 -5.68 10.02
N THR A 112 10.67 -5.34 9.62
CA THR A 112 11.09 -3.96 9.37
C THR A 112 10.23 -3.31 8.27
N CYS A 113 9.61 -2.19 8.61
CA CYS A 113 8.71 -1.44 7.71
C CYS A 113 9.16 0.02 7.63
N ILE A 114 9.54 0.46 6.44
CA ILE A 114 10.04 1.81 6.17
C ILE A 114 8.93 2.60 5.47
N ALA A 115 8.39 3.61 6.15
CA ALA A 115 7.34 4.45 5.58
C ALA A 115 7.90 5.49 4.59
N LEU A 116 7.31 5.59 3.41
CA LEU A 116 7.57 6.68 2.46
C LEU A 116 6.51 7.78 2.61
N SER A 117 6.94 8.95 3.12
CA SER A 117 6.06 10.11 3.30
C SER A 117 6.49 11.31 2.46
N HIS A 118 5.51 11.94 1.79
CA HIS A 118 5.68 13.26 1.15
C HIS A 118 5.52 14.43 2.14
N GLN A 119 4.72 14.24 3.20
CA GLN A 119 4.35 15.34 4.11
C GLN A 119 5.41 15.64 5.16
N PHE A 120 6.28 14.68 5.50
CA PHE A 120 7.39 14.91 6.42
C PHE A 120 8.43 15.91 5.89
N ALA A 121 8.52 16.10 4.56
CA ALA A 121 9.46 17.03 3.95
C ALA A 121 9.05 18.52 4.08
N VAL A 122 7.78 18.80 4.44
CA VAL A 122 7.25 20.18 4.54
C VAL A 122 7.16 20.66 6.01
N ILE A 123 7.36 19.76 6.97
CA ILE A 123 7.40 20.07 8.42
C ILE A 123 8.87 20.13 8.89
N GLY A 124 9.69 20.86 8.15
CA GLY A 124 11.08 21.16 8.47
C GLY A 124 11.23 22.52 9.15
#